data_AF-A0A7W1PXZ3-F1
#
_entry.id   AF-A0A7W1PXZ3-F1
#
_cell.length_a   1.000
_cell.length_b   1.000
_cell.length_c   1.000
_cell.angle_alpha   90.00
_cell.angle_beta   90.00
_cell.angle_gamma   90.00
#
_symmetry.space_group_name_H-M   'P 1'
#
loop_
_entity.id
_entity.type
_entity.pdbx_description
1 polymer ?
#
loop_
_entity_poly.entity_id
_entity_poly.type
_entity_poly.pdbx_seq_one_letter_code
_entity_poly.pdbx_strand_id
1 'polypeptide(L)'
;MGKIILICFYLVTLFEARADWLISMNQEVNRFIIEVLEPQGEDSFFAWNFFDTILQSNKGYSAYVFEDLAAQFLRDNPEIRKQLAEAKSRDKELADNGAAQLSWVYDHSSWKEKEQNRYPVYWLE
;
A
#
# COMPACT_ATOMS: atom_id res chain seq x y z
N MET A 1 -30.98 -7.16 -6.01
CA MET A 1 -29.79 -7.00 -5.13
C MET A 1 -28.74 -6.29 -5.96
N GLY A 2 -28.58 -4.98 -5.78
CA GLY A 2 -27.63 -4.19 -6.56
C GLY A 2 -26.23 -4.39 -5.98
N LYS A 3 -25.30 -4.88 -6.81
CA LYS A 3 -23.87 -4.87 -6.47
C LYS A 3 -23.39 -3.42 -6.43
N ILE A 4 -22.40 -3.12 -5.61
CA ILE A 4 -21.87 -1.77 -5.45
C ILE A 4 -20.38 -1.82 -5.77
N ILE A 5 -19.91 -0.93 -6.64
CA ILE A 5 -18.49 -0.74 -6.91
C ILE A 5 -18.00 0.37 -6.00
N LEU A 6 -16.96 0.09 -5.24
CA LEU A 6 -16.26 1.07 -4.44
C LEU A 6 -14.99 1.48 -5.19
N ILE A 7 -14.91 2.73 -5.65
CA ILE A 7 -13.61 3.29 -6.03
C ILE A 7 -13.01 3.77 -4.71
N CYS A 8 -12.12 2.95 -4.17
CA CYS A 8 -11.50 3.19 -2.88
C CYS A 8 -10.05 3.55 -3.10
N PHE A 9 -9.60 4.67 -2.55
CA PHE A 9 -8.17 4.87 -2.46
C PHE A 9 -7.51 3.97 -1.40
N TYR A 10 -8.27 3.30 -0.50
CA TYR A 10 -7.70 2.39 0.50
C TYR A 10 -8.66 1.27 1.02
N LEU A 11 -8.47 -0.04 0.72
CA LEU A 11 -9.17 -1.15 1.46
C LEU A 11 -9.16 -0.94 2.99
N VAL A 12 -10.37 -1.11 3.55
CA VAL A 12 -10.70 -1.96 4.71
C VAL A 12 -9.78 -1.79 5.91
N THR A 13 -9.78 -0.60 6.51
CA THR A 13 -10.10 -0.42 7.93
C THR A 13 -10.45 1.06 8.11
N LEU A 14 -11.73 1.35 8.39
CA LEU A 14 -12.35 2.69 8.41
C LEU A 14 -12.61 3.33 7.05
N PHE A 15 -13.90 3.51 6.74
CA PHE A 15 -14.39 4.62 5.91
C PHE A 15 -13.78 5.93 6.44
N GLU A 16 -12.65 6.38 5.90
CA GLU A 16 -12.25 7.79 6.07
C GLU A 16 -13.02 8.60 5.04
N ALA A 17 -14.18 9.09 5.48
CA ALA A 17 -15.28 9.67 4.72
C ALA A 17 -14.98 11.00 3.97
N ARG A 18 -13.78 11.19 3.41
CA ARG A 18 -13.41 12.42 2.69
C ARG A 18 -12.95 12.22 1.23
N ALA A 19 -12.64 10.99 0.77
CA ALA A 19 -12.12 10.82 -0.60
C ALA A 19 -12.58 9.55 -1.37
N ASP A 20 -13.30 8.62 -0.76
CA ASP A 20 -13.79 7.42 -1.46
C ASP A 20 -15.14 7.64 -2.13
N TRP A 21 -15.36 6.98 -3.28
CA TRP A 21 -16.62 7.07 -4.03
C TRP A 21 -17.32 5.72 -4.09
N LEU A 22 -18.57 5.72 -3.64
CA LEU A 22 -19.46 4.57 -3.72
C LEU A 22 -20.37 4.68 -4.95
N ILE A 23 -20.25 3.76 -5.90
CA ILE A 23 -21.00 3.78 -7.16
C ILE A 23 -22.05 2.66 -7.16
N SER A 24 -23.32 3.05 -7.25
CA SER A 24 -24.43 2.11 -7.37
C SER A 24 -24.48 1.49 -8.76
N MET A 25 -24.60 0.16 -8.86
CA MET A 25 -24.66 -0.57 -10.14
C MET A 25 -26.10 -0.87 -10.58
N ASN A 26 -27.05 0.04 -10.38
CA ASN A 26 -28.42 -0.08 -10.91
C ASN A 26 -28.78 1.11 -11.81
N GLN A 27 -27.89 1.42 -12.77
CA GLN A 27 -28.02 2.55 -13.68
C GLN A 27 -27.67 2.14 -15.12
N GLU A 28 -28.15 2.91 -16.10
CA GLU A 28 -27.97 2.62 -17.53
C GLU A 28 -26.50 2.52 -17.95
N VAL A 29 -25.62 3.25 -17.26
CA VAL A 29 -24.18 3.33 -17.56
C VAL A 29 -23.33 2.26 -16.88
N ASN A 30 -23.94 1.27 -16.23
CA ASN A 30 -23.23 0.18 -15.55
C ASN A 30 -22.14 -0.47 -16.41
N ARG A 31 -22.45 -0.72 -17.69
CA ARG A 31 -21.53 -1.35 -18.62
C ARG A 31 -20.24 -0.53 -18.77
N PHE A 32 -20.37 0.77 -18.97
CA PHE A 32 -19.23 1.67 -19.09
C PHE A 32 -18.37 1.66 -17.81
N ILE A 33 -19.02 1.73 -16.64
CA ILE A 33 -18.32 1.70 -15.35
C ILE A 33 -17.48 0.42 -15.21
N ILE A 34 -18.03 -0.74 -15.58
CA ILE A 34 -17.30 -2.01 -15.52
C ILE A 34 -16.16 -2.02 -16.55
N GLU A 35 -16.42 -1.65 -17.80
CA GLU A 35 -15.41 -1.68 -18.87
C GLU A 35 -14.17 -0.83 -18.54
N VAL A 36 -14.35 0.36 -17.93
CA VAL A 36 -13.22 1.25 -17.61
C VAL A 36 -12.55 0.97 -16.26
N LEU A 37 -13.27 0.40 -15.28
CA LEU A 37 -12.75 0.20 -13.92
C LEU A 37 -12.31 -1.24 -13.61
N GLU A 38 -12.74 -2.24 -14.38
CA GLU A 38 -12.26 -3.61 -14.25
C GLU A 38 -10.81 -3.70 -14.77
N PRO A 39 -9.81 -4.01 -13.93
CA PRO A 39 -8.41 -3.97 -14.34
C PRO A 39 -8.05 -4.99 -15.42
N GLN A 40 -8.87 -6.05 -15.60
CA GLN A 40 -8.72 -7.04 -16.65
C GLN A 40 -9.42 -6.65 -17.97
N GLY A 41 -10.11 -5.50 -18.01
CA GLY A 41 -10.76 -4.99 -19.21
C GLY A 41 -9.75 -4.49 -20.24
N GLU A 42 -10.02 -4.77 -21.52
CA GLU A 42 -9.16 -4.38 -22.65
C GLU A 42 -8.97 -2.86 -22.75
N ASP A 43 -10.05 -2.09 -22.52
CA ASP A 43 -10.06 -0.62 -22.53
C ASP A 43 -10.10 -0.01 -21.12
N SER A 44 -9.60 -0.74 -20.11
CA SER A 44 -9.61 -0.27 -18.73
C SER A 44 -8.63 0.87 -18.50
N PHE A 45 -8.90 1.73 -17.50
CA PHE A 45 -7.94 2.73 -17.05
C PHE A 45 -6.60 2.12 -16.62
N PHE A 46 -6.61 0.87 -16.15
CA PHE A 46 -5.39 0.12 -15.88
C PHE A 46 -4.61 -0.19 -17.17
N ALA A 47 -5.26 -0.71 -18.21
CA ALA A 47 -4.63 -0.96 -19.51
C ALA A 47 -4.07 0.31 -20.17
N TRP A 48 -4.69 1.46 -19.88
CA TRP A 48 -4.26 2.77 -20.34
C TRP A 48 -3.27 3.49 -19.40
N ASN A 49 -2.68 2.79 -18.42
CA ASN A 49 -1.63 3.29 -17.52
C ASN A 49 -2.05 4.44 -16.57
N PHE A 50 -3.35 4.65 -16.33
CA PHE A 50 -3.82 5.69 -15.38
C PHE A 50 -3.45 5.39 -13.93
N PHE A 51 -3.09 4.13 -13.63
CA PHE A 51 -2.75 3.66 -12.28
C PHE A 51 -1.29 3.25 -12.13
N ASP A 52 -0.40 3.55 -13.08
CA ASP A 52 1.01 3.13 -13.01
C ASP A 52 1.73 3.56 -11.73
N THR A 53 1.29 4.63 -11.09
CA THR A 53 1.83 5.12 -9.82
C THR A 53 1.71 4.09 -8.70
N ILE A 54 0.74 3.17 -8.73
CA ILE A 54 0.64 2.08 -7.75
C ILE A 54 1.67 0.98 -8.05
N LEU A 55 2.08 0.79 -9.31
CA LEU A 55 3.03 -0.24 -9.72
C LEU A 55 4.48 0.22 -9.53
N GLN A 56 4.70 1.53 -9.53
CA GLN A 56 6.00 2.11 -9.31
C GLN A 56 6.34 2.12 -7.82
N SER A 57 7.51 1.58 -7.48
CA SER A 57 8.10 1.88 -6.17
C SER A 57 8.73 3.26 -6.26
N ASN A 58 8.46 4.14 -5.30
CA ASN A 58 9.44 5.20 -5.08
C ASN A 58 10.77 4.54 -4.69
N LYS A 59 11.89 5.16 -5.09
CA LYS A 59 13.24 4.57 -5.06
C LYS A 59 13.76 4.33 -3.63
N GLY A 60 13.14 3.42 -2.88
CA GLY A 60 13.50 3.03 -1.51
C GLY A 60 13.94 4.21 -0.64
N TYR A 61 14.97 3.97 0.18
CA TYR A 61 15.62 4.99 0.97
C TYR A 61 17.11 5.08 0.59
N SER A 62 17.69 6.27 0.77
CA SER A 62 19.15 6.43 0.74
C SER A 62 19.71 6.03 2.11
N ALA A 63 20.51 4.97 2.17
CA ALA A 63 21.03 4.44 3.43
C ALA A 63 21.75 5.51 4.28
N TYR A 64 22.53 6.38 3.64
CA TYR A 64 23.27 7.44 4.32
C TYR A 64 22.38 8.47 5.04
N VAL A 65 21.22 8.81 4.46
CA VAL A 65 20.27 9.75 5.08
C VAL A 65 19.35 9.01 6.07
N PHE A 66 19.08 7.74 5.79
CA PHE A 66 18.08 6.98 6.53
C PHE A 66 18.57 6.43 7.86
N GLU A 67 19.86 6.16 8.03
CA GLU A 67 20.39 5.55 9.25
C GLU A 67 20.06 6.34 10.52
N ASP A 68 20.28 7.66 10.50
CA ASP A 68 19.95 8.54 11.62
C ASP A 68 18.43 8.61 11.89
N LEU A 69 17.62 8.63 10.83
CA LEU A 69 16.16 8.63 10.91
C LEU A 69 15.63 7.30 11.48
N ALA A 70 16.17 6.18 11.04
CA ALA A 70 15.83 4.84 11.53
C ALA A 70 16.19 4.70 13.01
N ALA A 71 17.37 5.19 13.41
CA ALA A 71 17.79 5.19 14.80
C ALA A 71 16.84 6.04 15.68
N GLN A 72 16.43 7.22 15.21
CA GLN A 72 15.45 8.06 15.91
C GLN A 72 14.08 7.39 15.98
N PHE A 73 13.60 6.84 14.86
CA PHE A 73 12.33 6.13 14.78
C PHE A 73 12.25 4.96 15.79
N LEU A 74 13.32 4.17 15.93
CA LEU A 74 13.40 3.08 16.92
C LEU A 74 13.50 3.56 18.37
N ARG A 75 13.98 4.79 18.62
CA ARG A 75 13.92 5.42 19.95
C ARG A 75 12.50 5.82 20.28
N ASP A 76 11.82 6.44 19.33
CA ASP A 76 10.47 6.98 19.49
C ASP A 76 9.38 5.89 19.46
N ASN A 77 9.68 4.72 18.89
CA ASN A 77 8.77 3.58 18.78
C ASN A 77 9.36 2.33 19.46
N PRO A 78 9.33 2.24 20.81
CA PRO A 78 9.90 1.10 21.55
C PRO A 78 9.32 -0.26 21.16
N GLU A 79 8.05 -0.30 20.75
CA GLU A 79 7.39 -1.53 20.31
C GLU A 79 7.99 -2.07 19.00
N ILE A 80 8.26 -1.20 18.02
CA ILE A 80 8.94 -1.60 16.77
C ILE A 80 10.37 -2.05 17.05
N ARG A 81 11.07 -1.38 17.99
CA ARG A 81 12.40 -1.80 18.43
C ARG A 81 12.39 -3.21 19.03
N LYS A 82 11.37 -3.55 19.81
CA LYS A 82 11.18 -4.89 20.36
C LYS A 82 10.94 -5.92 19.24
N GLN A 83 10.08 -5.61 18.29
CA GLN A 83 9.81 -6.48 17.14
C GLN A 83 11.07 -6.73 16.29
N LEU A 84 11.91 -5.70 16.08
CA LEU A 84 13.20 -5.87 15.40
C LEU A 84 14.13 -6.79 16.18
N ALA A 85 14.22 -6.64 17.50
CA ALA A 85 15.04 -7.51 18.34
C ALA A 85 14.57 -8.98 18.30
N GLU A 86 13.25 -9.20 18.33
CA GLU A 86 12.66 -10.52 18.16
C GLU A 86 12.92 -11.10 16.76
N ALA A 87 12.83 -10.28 15.71
CA ALA A 87 13.17 -10.71 14.35
C ALA A 87 14.63 -11.13 14.24
N LYS A 88 15.57 -10.31 14.75
CA LYS A 88 17.01 -10.64 14.81
C LYS A 88 17.31 -11.91 15.61
N SER A 89 16.51 -12.21 16.63
CA SER A 89 16.69 -13.45 17.41
C SER A 89 16.33 -14.72 16.63
N ARG A 90 15.48 -14.59 15.60
CA ARG A 90 14.96 -15.68 14.78
C ARG A 90 15.67 -15.80 13.43
N ASP A 91 16.32 -14.72 12.98
CA ASP A 91 16.99 -14.64 11.69
C ASP A 91 18.42 -14.12 11.86
N LYS A 92 19.38 -15.02 11.64
CA LYS A 92 20.81 -14.74 11.73
C LYS A 92 21.28 -13.82 10.60
N GLU A 93 20.73 -13.95 9.40
CA GLU A 93 21.09 -13.09 8.27
C GLU A 93 20.67 -11.65 8.53
N LEU A 94 19.48 -11.45 9.10
CA LEU A 94 19.02 -10.14 9.57
C LEU A 94 19.90 -9.61 10.71
N ALA A 95 20.26 -10.46 11.68
CA ALA A 95 21.07 -10.05 12.83
C ALA A 95 22.47 -9.56 12.45
N ASP A 96 23.08 -10.21 11.47
CA ASP A 96 24.47 -9.97 11.06
C ASP A 96 24.58 -8.97 9.89
N ASN A 97 23.46 -8.45 9.35
CA ASN A 97 23.43 -7.52 8.22
C ASN A 97 22.74 -6.18 8.58
N GLY A 98 23.53 -5.10 8.65
CA GLY A 98 23.01 -3.75 8.93
C GLY A 98 22.08 -3.19 7.85
N ALA A 99 22.33 -3.49 6.57
CA ALA A 99 21.45 -3.05 5.49
C ALA A 99 20.09 -3.76 5.55
N ALA A 100 20.08 -5.05 5.90
CA ALA A 100 18.85 -5.80 6.13
C ALA A 100 18.06 -5.24 7.32
N GLN A 101 18.74 -4.83 8.40
CA GLN A 101 18.09 -4.17 9.54
C GLN A 101 17.48 -2.83 9.16
N LEU A 102 18.18 -2.00 8.38
CA LEU A 102 17.63 -0.75 7.87
C LEU A 102 16.42 -1.00 6.97
N SER A 103 16.47 -2.00 6.09
CA SER A 103 15.34 -2.35 5.23
C SER A 103 14.14 -2.80 6.06
N TRP A 104 14.38 -3.63 7.07
CA TRP A 104 13.35 -4.07 8.00
C TRP A 104 12.70 -2.88 8.69
N VAL A 105 13.49 -1.91 9.18
CA VAL A 105 12.95 -0.71 9.81
C VAL A 105 12.13 0.13 8.83
N TYR A 106 12.61 0.30 7.59
CA TYR A 106 11.87 1.00 6.55
C TYR A 106 10.50 0.36 6.29
N ASP A 107 10.47 -0.96 6.11
CA ASP A 107 9.24 -1.72 5.84
C ASP A 107 8.24 -1.67 7.01
N HIS A 108 8.71 -1.43 8.24
CA HIS A 108 7.87 -1.30 9.44
C HIS A 108 7.64 0.16 9.88
N SER A 109 8.00 1.13 9.01
CA SER A 109 7.83 2.55 9.27
C SER A 109 6.64 3.15 8.52
N SER A 110 6.30 4.40 8.82
CA SER A 110 5.32 5.18 8.05
C SER A 110 5.83 5.63 6.67
N TRP A 111 7.12 5.49 6.38
CA TRP A 111 7.71 5.90 5.09
C TRP A 111 7.49 4.86 4.00
N LYS A 112 7.18 3.61 4.36
CA LYS A 112 6.78 2.60 3.41
C LYS A 112 5.42 2.98 2.79
N GLU A 113 5.40 3.14 1.47
CA GLU A 113 4.16 3.26 0.70
C GLU A 113 3.26 2.07 0.96
N LYS A 114 2.05 2.31 1.45
CA LYS A 114 1.05 1.26 1.69
C LYS A 114 0.20 1.01 0.46
N GLU A 115 0.29 1.89 -0.53
CA GLU A 115 -0.53 1.93 -1.73
C GLU A 115 0.16 1.22 -2.90
N GLN A 116 1.43 0.84 -2.72
CA GLN A 116 2.17 0.07 -3.71
C GLN A 116 1.46 -1.26 -3.98
N ASN A 117 1.30 -1.59 -5.26
CA ASN A 117 0.62 -2.77 -5.79
C ASN A 117 -0.83 -2.92 -5.34
N ARG A 118 -1.49 -1.82 -5.00
CA ARG A 118 -2.87 -1.82 -4.54
C ARG A 118 -3.78 -1.10 -5.53
N TYR A 119 -4.64 -1.85 -6.21
CA TYR A 119 -5.57 -1.29 -7.18
C TYR A 119 -6.67 -0.46 -6.48
N PRO A 120 -6.98 0.76 -6.92
CA PRO A 120 -7.89 1.66 -6.21
C PRO A 120 -9.39 1.46 -6.53
N VAL A 121 -9.77 0.27 -7.02
CA VAL A 121 -11.18 -0.09 -7.25
C VAL A 121 -11.44 -1.47 -6.64
N TYR A 122 -12.56 -1.57 -5.91
CA TYR A 122 -12.96 -2.77 -5.19
C TYR A 122 -14.44 -3.08 -5.39
N TRP A 123 -14.75 -4.36 -5.31
CA TRP A 123 -16.11 -4.87 -5.29
C TRP A 123 -16.55 -5.04 -3.83
N LEU A 124 -17.78 -4.60 -3.53
CA LEU A 124 -18.42 -4.91 -2.27
C LEU A 124 -19.37 -6.09 -2.48
N GLU A 125 -19.17 -7.15 -1.70
CA GLU A 125 -20.05 -8.33 -1.63
C GLU A 125 -21.18 -8.14 -0.61
#